data_AF-A0A928S9W8-F1
#
_entry.id   AF-A0A928S9W8-F1
#
_cell.length_a   1.000
_cell.length_b   1.000
_cell.length_c   1.000
_cell.angle_alpha   90.00
_cell.angle_beta   90.00
_cell.angle_gamma   90.00
#
_symmetry.space_group_name_H-M   'P 1'
#
loop_
_entity.id
_entity.type
_entity.pdbx_description
1 polymer ?
#
loop_
_entity_poly.entity_id
_entity_poly.type
_entity_poly.pdbx_seq_one_letter_code
_entity_poly.pdbx_strand_id
1 'polypeptide(L)'
;MSNARRAVFAERSLSKWVDISRALTEAKIEIQFSFWEELKEKLAAKNQKIFYLDDYSYTKSMVEKFYRRSARNRKHYGLLIEMHDLGNPDVLLFYVYINWWLYYGFSVYQREKQDWANTEEERYDDLAHIVKAIDNNFTRAGHSIGWKEQNRKLDFQTFDSKVVLALADTTKRSNIVDELVDEINDIINKFNEGYEQYVFAAKGIYKTAM
;
A
#
# COMPACT_ATOMS: atom_id res chain seq x y z
N MET A 1 -35.81 -25.11 34.13
CA MET A 1 -35.86 -23.70 33.64
C MET A 1 -36.86 -23.64 32.49
N SER A 2 -37.81 -22.70 32.50
CA SER A 2 -38.83 -22.59 31.44
C SER A 2 -38.24 -22.10 30.11
N ASN A 3 -38.86 -22.48 28.99
CA ASN A 3 -38.43 -22.09 27.63
C ASN A 3 -38.33 -20.56 27.45
N ALA A 4 -39.19 -19.79 28.11
CA ALA A 4 -39.14 -18.32 28.08
C ALA A 4 -37.86 -17.74 28.71
N ARG A 5 -37.36 -18.32 29.81
CA ARG A 5 -36.10 -17.85 30.44
C ARG A 5 -34.87 -18.17 29.59
N ARG A 6 -34.88 -19.29 28.84
CA ARG A 6 -33.80 -19.63 27.90
C ARG A 6 -33.79 -18.69 26.69
N ALA A 7 -34.96 -18.35 26.14
CA ALA A 7 -35.09 -17.44 25.02
C ALA A 7 -34.57 -16.02 25.34
N VAL A 8 -34.98 -15.46 26.49
CA VAL A 8 -34.52 -14.12 26.93
C VAL A 8 -33.01 -14.10 27.21
N PHE A 9 -32.44 -15.20 27.74
CA PHE A 9 -30.99 -15.31 27.94
C PHE A 9 -30.24 -15.38 26.61
N ALA A 10 -30.74 -16.17 25.65
CA ALA A 10 -30.18 -16.27 24.30
C ALA A 10 -30.21 -14.91 23.58
N GLU A 11 -31.34 -14.20 23.62
CA GLU A 11 -31.50 -12.87 23.00
C GLU A 11 -30.53 -11.84 23.60
N ARG A 12 -30.42 -11.77 24.94
CA ARG A 12 -29.45 -10.88 25.61
C ARG A 12 -28.01 -11.24 25.27
N SER A 13 -27.69 -12.52 25.15
CA SER A 13 -26.35 -12.95 24.75
C SER A 13 -26.03 -12.54 23.31
N LEU A 14 -26.98 -12.71 22.39
CA LEU A 14 -26.86 -12.32 20.98
C LEU A 14 -26.68 -10.81 20.83
N SER A 15 -27.47 -9.99 21.54
CA SER A 15 -27.31 -8.53 21.51
C SER A 15 -25.91 -8.08 21.94
N LYS A 16 -25.36 -8.67 23.01
CA LYS A 16 -23.98 -8.39 23.44
C LYS A 16 -22.95 -8.77 22.38
N TRP A 17 -23.12 -9.92 21.73
CA TRP A 17 -22.22 -10.35 20.65
C TRP A 17 -22.26 -9.40 19.45
N VAL A 18 -23.44 -8.90 19.09
CA VAL A 18 -23.59 -7.89 18.02
C VAL A 18 -22.85 -6.60 18.39
N ASP A 19 -23.00 -6.12 19.63
CA ASP A 19 -22.30 -4.92 20.10
C ASP A 19 -20.78 -5.09 20.10
N ILE A 20 -20.27 -6.23 20.57
CA ILE A 20 -18.84 -6.56 20.55
C ILE A 20 -18.33 -6.61 19.11
N SER A 21 -19.05 -7.27 18.20
CA SER A 21 -18.67 -7.37 16.79
C SER A 21 -18.62 -6.01 16.11
N ARG A 22 -19.58 -5.13 16.40
CA ARG A 22 -19.60 -3.76 15.90
C ARG A 22 -18.43 -2.96 16.45
N ALA A 23 -18.21 -2.98 17.76
CA ALA A 23 -17.09 -2.28 18.39
C ALA A 23 -15.73 -2.76 17.85
N LEU A 24 -15.56 -4.06 17.64
CA LEU A 24 -14.36 -4.62 17.02
C LEU A 24 -14.18 -4.09 15.58
N THR A 25 -15.26 -3.99 14.81
CA THR A 25 -15.22 -3.45 13.44
C THR A 25 -14.79 -1.99 13.43
N GLU A 26 -15.33 -1.15 14.33
CA GLU A 26 -14.89 0.25 14.46
C GLU A 26 -13.42 0.35 14.87
N ALA A 27 -12.97 -0.48 15.82
CA ALA A 27 -11.57 -0.49 16.24
C ALA A 27 -10.63 -0.85 15.08
N LYS A 28 -10.98 -1.84 14.27
CA LYS A 28 -10.20 -2.22 13.07
C LYS A 28 -10.11 -1.07 12.06
N ILE A 29 -11.23 -0.37 11.82
CA ILE A 29 -11.29 0.80 10.93
C ILE A 29 -10.35 1.90 11.43
N GLU A 30 -10.47 2.26 12.72
CA GLU A 30 -9.65 3.31 13.32
C GLU A 30 -8.16 2.97 13.25
N ILE A 31 -7.78 1.75 13.64
CA ILE A 31 -6.38 1.30 13.63
C ILE A 31 -5.77 1.34 12.22
N GLN A 32 -6.50 0.84 11.22
CA GLN A 32 -6.02 0.88 9.84
C GLN A 32 -5.95 2.30 9.30
N PHE A 33 -6.90 3.16 9.65
CA PHE A 33 -6.87 4.57 9.23
C PHE A 33 -5.69 5.32 9.87
N SER A 34 -5.45 5.12 11.18
CA SER A 34 -4.28 5.69 11.86
C SER A 34 -2.96 5.20 11.28
N PHE A 35 -2.87 3.93 10.89
CA PHE A 35 -1.70 3.39 10.18
C PHE A 35 -1.42 4.15 8.88
N TRP A 36 -2.45 4.42 8.07
CA TRP A 36 -2.27 5.14 6.80
C TRP A 36 -1.88 6.61 7.00
N GLU A 37 -2.51 7.30 7.95
CA GLU A 37 -2.15 8.69 8.28
C GLU A 37 -0.69 8.78 8.72
N GLU A 38 -0.27 7.89 9.62
CA GLU A 38 1.10 7.88 10.14
C GLU A 38 2.14 7.52 9.07
N LEU A 39 1.83 6.55 8.19
CA LEU A 39 2.68 6.20 7.06
C LEU A 39 2.84 7.37 6.08
N LYS A 40 1.74 8.06 5.75
CA LYS A 40 1.75 9.26 4.89
C LYS A 40 2.64 10.36 5.50
N GLU A 41 2.44 10.66 6.78
CA GLU A 41 3.19 11.72 7.48
C GLU A 41 4.68 11.44 7.50
N LYS A 42 5.09 10.20 7.82
CA LYS A 42 6.50 9.81 7.89
C LYS A 42 7.17 9.74 6.51
N LEU A 43 6.46 9.32 5.47
CA LEU A 43 6.95 9.38 4.09
C LEU A 43 7.13 10.83 3.63
N ALA A 44 6.16 11.70 3.92
CA ALA A 44 6.28 13.13 3.60
C ALA A 44 7.46 13.79 4.35
N ALA A 45 7.71 13.40 5.60
CA ALA A 45 8.87 13.86 6.37
C ALA A 45 10.23 13.42 5.78
N LYS A 46 10.24 12.37 4.94
CA LYS A 46 11.40 11.92 4.17
C LYS A 46 11.44 12.54 2.76
N ASN A 47 10.71 13.63 2.54
CA ASN A 47 10.59 14.37 1.28
C ASN A 47 9.96 13.56 0.12
N GLN A 48 9.19 12.51 0.40
CA GLN A 48 8.46 11.78 -0.63
C GLN A 48 7.23 12.58 -1.09
N LYS A 49 7.06 12.70 -2.42
CA LYS A 49 5.94 13.44 -3.01
C LYS A 49 4.69 12.56 -3.06
N ILE A 50 3.78 12.76 -2.12
CA ILE A 50 2.52 12.00 -2.09
C ILE A 50 1.64 12.39 -3.27
N PHE A 51 1.21 11.39 -4.04
CA PHE A 51 0.31 11.51 -5.18
C PHE A 51 -1.09 11.04 -4.79
N TYR A 52 -2.13 11.74 -5.25
CA TYR A 52 -3.52 11.44 -4.90
C TYR A 52 -4.33 11.07 -6.12
N LEU A 53 -5.02 9.93 -6.04
CA LEU A 53 -6.04 9.48 -6.99
C LEU A 53 -7.28 9.06 -6.22
N ASP A 54 -8.43 9.67 -6.49
CA ASP A 54 -9.65 9.50 -5.71
C ASP A 54 -10.09 8.04 -5.53
N ASP A 55 -9.85 7.19 -6.52
CA ASP A 55 -10.25 5.78 -6.52
C ASP A 55 -9.22 4.81 -5.93
N TYR A 56 -8.01 5.29 -5.63
CA TYR A 56 -6.88 4.46 -5.20
C TYR A 56 -6.18 4.94 -3.93
N SER A 57 -6.26 6.22 -3.61
CA SER A 57 -5.69 6.78 -2.39
C SER A 57 -6.59 6.49 -1.20
N TYR A 58 -5.99 6.08 -0.08
CA TYR A 58 -6.73 5.73 1.11
C TYR A 58 -7.59 6.91 1.58
N THR A 59 -8.81 6.59 1.99
CA THR A 59 -9.72 7.51 2.67
C THR A 59 -10.41 6.74 3.79
N LYS A 60 -10.97 7.45 4.77
CA LYS A 60 -11.78 6.80 5.81
C LYS A 60 -12.92 5.97 5.21
N SER A 61 -13.55 6.47 4.15
CA SER A 61 -14.60 5.72 3.43
C SER A 61 -14.09 4.42 2.80
N MET A 62 -12.87 4.40 2.24
CA MET A 62 -12.29 3.17 1.69
C MET A 62 -11.97 2.15 2.78
N VAL A 63 -11.43 2.60 3.92
CA VAL A 63 -11.17 1.73 5.08
C VAL A 63 -12.46 1.16 5.64
N GLU A 64 -13.52 1.97 5.77
CA GLU A 64 -14.84 1.49 6.17
C GLU A 64 -15.39 0.43 5.19
N LYS A 65 -15.28 0.69 3.88
CA LYS A 65 -15.71 -0.25 2.84
C LYS A 65 -14.93 -1.56 2.90
N PHE A 66 -13.64 -1.53 3.25
CA PHE A 66 -12.81 -2.73 3.40
C PHE A 66 -13.37 -3.70 4.43
N TYR A 67 -13.78 -3.21 5.61
CA TYR A 67 -14.32 -4.06 6.67
C TYR A 67 -15.81 -4.38 6.52
N ARG A 68 -16.59 -3.49 5.90
CA ARG A 68 -18.06 -3.63 5.85
C ARG A 68 -18.59 -4.29 4.59
N ARG A 69 -17.81 -4.35 3.50
CA ARG A 69 -18.23 -4.99 2.23
C ARG A 69 -17.68 -6.41 2.11
N SER A 70 -18.37 -7.21 1.29
CA SER A 70 -17.89 -8.54 0.90
C SER A 70 -16.49 -8.48 0.30
N ALA A 71 -15.64 -9.45 0.68
CA ALA A 71 -14.27 -9.56 0.21
C ALA A 71 -14.14 -9.63 -1.32
N ARG A 72 -15.16 -10.13 -2.03
CA ARG A 72 -15.17 -10.26 -3.50
C ARG A 72 -15.16 -8.93 -4.26
N ASN A 73 -15.54 -7.82 -3.61
CA ASN A 73 -15.67 -6.51 -4.23
C ASN A 73 -14.70 -5.47 -3.63
N ARG A 74 -13.62 -5.92 -2.98
CA ARG A 74 -12.62 -5.01 -2.41
C ARG A 74 -11.77 -4.45 -3.53
N LYS A 75 -11.81 -3.13 -3.70
CA LYS A 75 -10.83 -2.41 -4.52
C LYS A 75 -9.51 -2.37 -3.78
N HIS A 76 -8.42 -2.39 -4.54
CA HIS A 76 -7.10 -2.09 -4.05
C HIS A 76 -7.01 -0.59 -3.76
N TYR A 77 -6.43 -0.21 -2.63
CA TYR A 77 -6.19 1.19 -2.29
C TYR A 77 -4.99 1.34 -1.34
N GLY A 78 -4.48 2.55 -1.18
CA GLY A 78 -3.42 2.84 -0.22
C GLY A 78 -2.75 4.17 -0.48
N LEU A 79 -1.43 4.18 -0.59
CA LEU A 79 -0.62 5.37 -0.82
C LEU A 79 0.08 5.30 -2.18
N LEU A 80 0.22 6.47 -2.80
CA LEU A 80 0.97 6.67 -4.03
C LEU A 80 2.03 7.73 -3.80
N ILE A 81 3.23 7.48 -4.32
CA ILE A 81 4.37 8.39 -4.27
C ILE A 81 4.78 8.66 -5.70
N GLU A 82 4.79 9.92 -6.10
CA GLU A 82 5.29 10.34 -7.40
C GLU A 82 6.81 10.32 -7.42
N MET A 83 7.38 9.60 -8.38
CA MET A 83 8.83 9.43 -8.50
C MET A 83 9.42 10.27 -9.63
N HIS A 84 9.05 9.96 -10.88
CA HIS A 84 9.64 10.57 -12.07
C HIS A 84 8.56 10.89 -13.11
N ASP A 85 8.69 12.04 -13.75
CA ASP A 85 7.96 12.34 -14.99
C ASP A 85 8.69 11.65 -16.14
N LEU A 86 8.01 10.72 -16.82
CA LEU A 86 8.58 9.94 -17.93
C LEU A 86 8.35 10.63 -19.29
N GLY A 87 7.80 11.84 -19.27
CA GLY A 87 7.34 12.56 -20.45
C GLY A 87 5.84 12.41 -20.64
N ASN A 88 5.18 13.49 -21.07
CA ASN A 88 3.73 13.54 -21.19
C ASN A 88 3.21 12.41 -22.12
N PRO A 89 2.30 11.53 -21.67
CA PRO A 89 1.46 11.64 -20.47
C PRO A 89 1.85 10.77 -19.26
N ASP A 90 3.02 10.15 -19.24
CA ASP A 90 3.35 9.07 -18.31
C ASP A 90 4.11 9.57 -17.06
N VAL A 91 3.63 9.20 -15.87
CA VAL A 91 4.31 9.43 -14.59
C VAL A 91 4.58 8.10 -13.90
N LEU A 92 5.82 7.92 -13.42
CA LEU A 92 6.19 6.77 -12.60
C LEU A 92 5.78 7.01 -11.15
N LEU A 93 5.04 6.06 -10.60
CA LEU A 93 4.59 6.05 -9.22
C LEU A 93 5.13 4.83 -8.47
N PHE A 94 5.50 5.03 -7.21
CA PHE A 94 5.62 3.95 -6.24
C PHE A 94 4.31 3.86 -5.45
N TYR A 95 3.72 2.67 -5.38
CA TYR A 95 2.48 2.45 -4.64
C TYR A 95 2.70 1.55 -3.43
N VAL A 96 1.94 1.80 -2.38
CA VAL A 96 1.78 0.92 -1.21
C VAL A 96 0.30 0.66 -1.04
N TYR A 97 -0.15 -0.53 -1.41
CA TYR A 97 -1.57 -0.87 -1.49
C TYR A 97 -1.96 -2.00 -0.54
N ILE A 98 -3.26 -2.07 -0.28
CA ILE A 98 -3.90 -3.19 0.39
C ILE A 98 -4.97 -3.82 -0.49
N ASN A 99 -5.03 -5.16 -0.46
CA ASN A 99 -6.16 -5.94 -0.93
C ASN A 99 -6.63 -6.93 0.15
N TRP A 100 -5.67 -7.72 0.66
CA TRP A 100 -5.83 -8.68 1.75
C TRP A 100 -4.73 -8.39 2.78
N TRP A 101 -3.49 -8.43 2.29
CA TRP A 101 -2.28 -7.94 2.94
C TRP A 101 -1.76 -6.67 2.24
N LEU A 102 -0.80 -6.01 2.89
CA LEU A 102 -0.04 -4.91 2.32
C LEU A 102 0.96 -5.42 1.28
N TYR A 103 1.02 -4.76 0.13
CA TYR A 103 2.01 -4.99 -0.91
C TYR A 103 2.41 -3.65 -1.54
N TYR A 104 3.54 -3.60 -2.21
CA TYR A 104 4.03 -2.37 -2.82
C TYR A 104 4.76 -2.65 -4.12
N GLY A 105 4.98 -1.60 -4.91
CA GLY A 105 5.62 -1.73 -6.21
C GLY A 105 5.64 -0.44 -7.01
N PHE A 106 6.03 -0.60 -8.26
CA PHE A 106 6.18 0.49 -9.22
C PHE A 106 5.14 0.35 -10.33
N SER A 107 4.54 1.47 -10.73
CA SER A 107 3.55 1.50 -11.80
C SER A 107 3.63 2.82 -12.57
N VAL A 108 3.11 2.84 -13.79
CA VAL A 108 3.03 4.04 -14.61
C VAL A 108 1.58 4.46 -14.75
N TYR A 109 1.30 5.71 -14.40
CA TYR A 109 0.00 6.33 -14.58
C TYR A 109 0.01 7.28 -15.77
N GLN A 110 -0.99 7.17 -16.64
CA GLN A 110 -1.13 7.99 -17.84
C GLN A 110 -2.10 9.13 -17.56
N ARG A 111 -1.59 10.32 -17.25
CA ARG A 111 -2.38 11.47 -16.77
C ARG A 111 -3.51 11.87 -17.73
N GLU A 112 -3.26 11.86 -19.03
CA GLU A 112 -4.25 12.23 -20.04
C GLU A 112 -5.39 11.22 -20.19
N LYS A 113 -5.10 9.92 -20.00
CA LYS A 113 -6.11 8.86 -20.06
C LYS A 113 -6.80 8.64 -18.72
N GLN A 114 -6.23 9.19 -17.65
CA GLN A 114 -6.63 8.93 -16.26
C GLN A 114 -6.66 7.43 -15.91
N ASP A 115 -5.66 6.70 -16.40
CA ASP A 115 -5.60 5.24 -16.25
C ASP A 115 -4.16 4.73 -16.08
N TRP A 116 -4.02 3.51 -15.58
CA TRP A 116 -2.75 2.82 -15.46
C TRP A 116 -2.27 2.32 -16.81
N ALA A 117 -0.99 2.51 -17.12
CA ALA A 117 -0.40 1.94 -18.32
C ALA A 117 -0.37 0.40 -18.24
N ASN A 118 -0.41 -0.27 -19.39
CA ASN A 118 0.02 -1.66 -19.46
C ASN A 118 1.55 -1.70 -19.39
N THR A 119 2.06 -2.05 -18.22
CA THR A 119 3.50 -2.02 -17.95
C THR A 119 4.24 -3.20 -18.56
N GLU A 120 3.56 -4.16 -19.19
CA GLU A 120 4.16 -5.28 -19.93
C GLU A 120 4.61 -4.89 -21.35
N GLU A 121 4.32 -3.66 -21.80
CA GLU A 121 4.81 -3.13 -23.07
C GLU A 121 6.34 -2.91 -23.06
N GLU A 122 7.02 -3.19 -24.18
CA GLU A 122 8.49 -3.13 -24.33
C GLU A 122 9.09 -1.77 -23.92
N ARG A 123 8.35 -0.67 -24.11
CA ARG A 123 8.79 0.68 -23.71
C ARG A 123 9.06 0.86 -22.21
N TYR A 124 8.67 -0.12 -21.39
CA TYR A 124 8.89 -0.12 -19.95
C TYR A 124 9.92 -1.16 -19.50
N ASP A 125 10.60 -1.86 -20.42
CA ASP A 125 11.54 -2.93 -20.10
C ASP A 125 12.73 -2.44 -19.26
N ASP A 126 13.27 -1.27 -19.56
CA ASP A 126 14.38 -0.71 -18.79
C ASP A 126 13.99 -0.39 -17.35
N LEU A 127 12.77 0.12 -17.13
CA LEU A 127 12.26 0.34 -15.78
C LEU A 127 12.11 -1.00 -15.04
N ALA A 128 11.61 -2.03 -15.72
CA ALA A 128 11.49 -3.38 -15.13
C ALA A 128 12.87 -3.98 -14.80
N HIS A 129 13.87 -3.76 -15.65
CA HIS A 129 15.25 -4.18 -15.38
C HIS A 129 15.84 -3.49 -14.15
N ILE A 130 15.64 -2.17 -14.01
CA ILE A 130 16.05 -1.42 -12.80
C ILE A 130 15.37 -2.02 -11.57
N VAL A 131 14.05 -2.21 -11.59
CA VAL A 131 13.31 -2.78 -10.45
C VAL A 131 13.83 -4.17 -10.08
N LYS A 132 14.11 -5.02 -11.08
CA LYS A 132 14.63 -6.38 -10.85
C LYS A 132 16.04 -6.39 -10.26
N ALA A 133 16.87 -5.39 -10.59
CA ALA A 133 18.21 -5.23 -10.05
C ALA A 133 18.20 -4.80 -8.56
N ILE A 134 17.15 -4.10 -8.11
CA ILE A 134 16.97 -3.73 -6.69
C ILE A 134 16.68 -5.00 -5.85
N ASP A 135 15.73 -5.82 -6.30
CA ASP A 135 15.34 -7.07 -5.64
C ASP A 135 14.72 -8.02 -6.68
N ASN A 136 15.28 -9.23 -6.79
CA ASN A 136 14.81 -10.22 -7.75
C ASN A 136 13.41 -10.77 -7.43
N ASN A 137 12.84 -10.49 -6.26
CA ASN A 137 11.50 -10.92 -5.88
C ASN A 137 10.40 -10.02 -6.46
N PHE A 138 10.75 -8.87 -7.03
CA PHE A 138 9.77 -8.07 -7.77
C PHE A 138 9.27 -8.84 -9.00
N THR A 139 7.94 -8.80 -9.18
CA THR A 139 7.24 -9.45 -10.28
C THR A 139 6.56 -8.39 -11.14
N ARG A 140 6.88 -8.35 -12.43
CA ARG A 140 6.19 -7.53 -13.42
C ARG A 140 4.90 -8.24 -13.84
N ALA A 141 3.78 -7.54 -13.82
CA ALA A 141 2.49 -8.07 -14.26
C ALA A 141 1.45 -6.97 -14.46
N GLY A 142 0.75 -6.97 -15.60
CA GLY A 142 -0.32 -6.04 -15.91
C GLY A 142 0.10 -4.58 -15.77
N HIS A 143 -0.45 -3.90 -14.77
CA HIS A 143 -0.16 -2.49 -14.49
C HIS A 143 1.06 -2.26 -13.59
N SER A 144 1.78 -3.30 -13.18
CA SER A 144 2.97 -3.16 -12.32
C SER A 144 4.27 -3.46 -13.05
N ILE A 145 5.16 -2.47 -13.09
CA ILE A 145 6.56 -2.60 -13.53
C ILE A 145 7.28 -3.64 -12.66
N GLY A 146 6.93 -3.66 -11.37
CA GLY A 146 7.32 -4.70 -10.44
C GLY A 146 6.61 -4.51 -9.11
N TRP A 147 6.00 -5.59 -8.61
CA TRP A 147 5.39 -5.64 -7.28
C TRP A 147 5.96 -6.76 -6.44
N LYS A 148 5.95 -6.58 -5.12
CA LYS A 148 6.22 -7.66 -4.17
C LYS A 148 5.38 -7.53 -2.91
N GLU A 149 5.24 -8.65 -2.22
CA GLU A 149 4.69 -8.67 -0.87
C GLU A 149 5.68 -8.05 0.12
N GLN A 150 5.18 -7.40 1.16
CA GLN A 150 6.02 -6.98 2.26
C GLN A 150 6.58 -8.21 2.99
N ASN A 151 7.86 -8.14 3.40
CA ASN A 151 8.51 -9.18 4.20
C ASN A 151 7.75 -9.46 5.50
N ARG A 152 7.27 -8.40 6.17
CA ARG A 152 6.43 -8.47 7.35
C ARG A 152 4.96 -8.39 6.93
N LYS A 153 4.27 -9.54 6.90
CA LYS A 153 2.86 -9.58 6.47
C LYS A 153 1.93 -8.82 7.43
N LEU A 154 1.41 -7.68 6.97
CA LEU A 154 0.32 -6.94 7.60
C LEU A 154 -1.02 -7.36 6.98
N ASP A 155 -1.66 -8.37 7.57
CA ASP A 155 -2.98 -8.85 7.16
C ASP A 155 -4.10 -8.15 7.95
N PHE A 156 -4.64 -7.08 7.36
CA PHE A 156 -5.76 -6.35 7.95
C PHE A 156 -7.10 -7.06 7.76
N GLN A 157 -7.20 -8.08 6.90
CA GLN A 157 -8.46 -8.79 6.67
C GLN A 157 -8.81 -9.68 7.86
N THR A 158 -7.88 -10.52 8.28
CA THR A 158 -8.07 -11.41 9.43
C THR A 158 -7.96 -10.62 10.73
N PHE A 159 -6.96 -9.73 10.81
CA PHE A 159 -6.67 -8.89 11.98
C PHE A 159 -6.47 -9.74 13.25
N ASP A 160 -5.85 -10.92 13.12
CA ASP A 160 -5.63 -11.86 14.22
C ASP A 160 -4.13 -12.05 14.54
N SER A 161 -3.25 -11.62 13.64
CA SER A 161 -1.81 -11.70 13.84
C SER A 161 -1.34 -10.75 14.93
N LYS A 162 -0.31 -11.17 15.69
CA LYS A 162 0.33 -10.34 16.71
C LYS A 162 0.81 -8.99 16.17
N VAL A 163 1.25 -8.96 14.91
CA VAL A 163 1.76 -7.75 14.26
C VAL A 163 0.62 -6.75 14.03
N VAL A 164 -0.51 -7.18 13.48
CA VAL A 164 -1.64 -6.29 13.19
C VAL A 164 -2.32 -5.84 14.48
N LEU A 165 -2.42 -6.72 15.49
CA LEU A 165 -2.89 -6.34 16.83
C LEU A 165 -1.98 -5.30 17.50
N ALA A 166 -0.66 -5.34 17.23
CA ALA A 166 0.27 -4.36 17.76
C ALA A 166 0.03 -2.94 17.21
N LEU A 167 -0.66 -2.78 16.07
CA LEU A 167 -1.01 -1.47 15.52
C LEU A 167 -2.00 -0.68 16.40
N ALA A 168 -2.70 -1.35 17.33
CA ALA A 168 -3.56 -0.70 18.32
C ALA A 168 -2.77 0.13 19.34
N ASP A 169 -1.51 -0.21 19.59
CA ASP A 169 -0.61 0.53 20.46
C ASP A 169 0.16 1.56 19.63
N THR A 170 0.05 2.83 19.99
CA THR A 170 0.68 3.94 19.23
C THR A 170 2.20 3.81 19.12
N THR A 171 2.89 3.35 20.16
CA THR A 171 4.35 3.21 20.12
C THR A 171 4.74 2.06 19.19
N LYS A 172 4.04 0.93 19.30
CA LYS A 172 4.33 -0.23 18.44
C LYS A 172 3.96 0.04 16.98
N ARG A 173 2.82 0.71 16.73
CA ARG A 173 2.43 1.16 15.40
C ARG A 173 3.50 2.06 14.80
N SER A 174 3.96 3.05 15.56
CA SER A 174 5.02 3.97 15.12
C SER A 174 6.28 3.23 14.69
N ASN A 175 6.76 2.28 15.49
CA ASN A 175 7.93 1.47 15.14
C ASN A 175 7.70 0.62 13.87
N ILE A 176 6.52 0.01 13.72
CA ILE A 176 6.18 -0.78 12.51
C ILE A 176 6.16 0.13 11.28
N VAL A 177 5.62 1.35 11.40
CA VAL A 177 5.60 2.31 10.31
C VAL A 177 7.01 2.81 10.00
N ASP A 178 7.87 3.05 10.99
CA ASP A 178 9.26 3.45 10.76
C ASP A 178 10.03 2.40 9.96
N GLU A 179 9.92 1.12 10.34
CA GLU A 179 10.52 0.00 9.61
C GLU A 179 10.07 -0.01 8.14
N LEU A 180 8.77 0.18 7.89
CA LEU A 180 8.20 0.22 6.54
C LEU A 180 8.65 1.47 5.75
N VAL A 181 8.74 2.62 6.40
CA VAL A 181 9.19 3.87 5.77
C VAL A 181 10.66 3.77 5.36
N ASP A 182 11.50 3.19 6.20
CA ASP A 182 12.91 2.98 5.87
C ASP A 182 13.07 1.95 4.73
N GLU A 183 12.29 0.87 4.73
CA GLU A 183 12.24 -0.10 3.62
C GLU A 183 11.82 0.56 2.29
N ILE A 184 10.73 1.35 2.30
CA ILE A 184 10.24 2.05 1.10
C ILE A 184 11.28 3.07 0.60
N ASN A 185 11.87 3.86 1.50
CA ASN A 185 12.87 4.86 1.11
C ASN A 185 14.12 4.23 0.52
N ASP A 186 14.62 3.13 1.09
CA ASP A 186 15.77 2.39 0.55
C ASP A 186 15.48 1.90 -0.88
N ILE A 187 14.29 1.34 -1.11
CA ILE A 187 13.86 0.88 -2.44
C ILE A 187 13.76 2.04 -3.44
N ILE A 188 13.13 3.14 -3.05
CA ILE A 188 12.99 4.34 -3.89
C ILE A 188 14.37 4.94 -4.22
N ASN A 189 15.27 5.03 -3.26
CA ASN A 189 16.61 5.57 -3.46
C ASN A 189 17.42 4.70 -4.44
N LYS A 190 17.41 3.38 -4.26
CA LYS A 190 18.07 2.44 -5.20
C LYS A 190 17.48 2.53 -6.61
N PHE A 191 16.17 2.68 -6.71
CA PHE A 191 15.53 2.91 -8.00
C PHE A 191 16.02 4.20 -8.65
N ASN A 192 16.04 5.31 -7.89
CA ASN A 192 16.49 6.60 -8.40
C ASN A 192 17.94 6.55 -8.89
N GLU A 193 18.84 5.90 -8.13
CA GLU A 193 20.23 5.70 -8.55
C GLU A 193 20.34 4.92 -9.87
N GLY A 194 19.59 3.82 -10.01
CA GLY A 194 19.57 3.03 -11.25
C GLY A 194 18.96 3.80 -12.43
N TYR A 195 17.90 4.57 -12.17
CA TYR A 195 17.25 5.40 -13.18
C TYR A 195 18.16 6.53 -13.68
N GLU A 196 18.87 7.22 -12.78
CA GLU A 196 19.83 8.26 -13.16
C GLU A 196 20.97 7.69 -14.03
N GLN A 197 21.50 6.51 -13.68
CA GLN A 197 22.52 5.83 -14.49
C GLN A 197 22.00 5.49 -15.88
N TYR A 198 20.77 4.98 -15.98
CA TYR A 198 20.12 4.67 -17.25
C TYR A 198 19.92 5.93 -18.11
N VAL A 199 19.35 7.00 -17.54
CA VAL A 199 19.11 8.26 -18.26
C VAL A 199 20.43 8.90 -18.72
N PHE A 200 21.48 8.83 -17.90
CA PHE A 200 22.80 9.33 -18.25
C PHE A 200 23.43 8.56 -19.41
N ALA A 201 23.36 7.21 -19.37
CA ALA A 201 23.82 6.35 -20.45
C ALA A 201 23.04 6.59 -21.76
N ALA A 202 21.72 6.72 -21.68
CA ALA A 202 20.85 6.99 -22.84
C ALA A 202 21.11 8.36 -23.48
N LYS A 203 21.57 9.34 -22.70
CA LYS A 203 21.94 10.69 -23.19
C LYS A 203 23.37 10.78 -23.73
N GLY A 204 24.14 9.68 -23.71
CA GLY A 204 25.51 9.64 -24.28
C GLY A 204 26.53 10.51 -23.55
N ILE A 205 26.21 11.01 -22.36
CA ILE A 205 27.16 11.74 -21.53
C ILE A 205 27.89 10.67 -20.74
N TYR A 206 29.12 10.34 -21.08
CA TYR A 206 29.98 9.57 -20.18
C TYR A 206 30.75 10.57 -19.33
N LYS A 207 30.64 10.48 -18.00
CA LYS A 207 31.65 11.09 -17.12
C LYS A 207 32.92 10.27 -17.35
N THR A 208 33.81 10.78 -18.18
CA THR A 208 35.22 10.38 -18.14
C THR A 208 35.70 10.72 -16.73
N ALA A 209 35.71 9.74 -15.84
CA ALA A 209 36.37 9.87 -14.55
C ALA A 209 37.87 9.99 -14.83
N MET A 210 38.41 11.16 -14.51
CA MET A 210 39.84 11.40 -14.33
C MET A 210 40.18 11.11 -12.87
#